data_AF-A0A441TNH6-F1
#
_entry.id   AF-A0A441TNH6-F1
#
_cell.length_a   1.000
_cell.length_b   1.000
_cell.length_c   1.000
_cell.angle_alpha   90.00
_cell.angle_beta   90.00
_cell.angle_gamma   90.00
#
_symmetry.space_group_name_H-M   'P 1'
#
loop_
_entity.id
_entity.type
_entity.pdbx_description
1 polymer ?
#
loop_
_entity_poly.entity_id
_entity_poly.type
_entity_poly.pdbx_seq_one_letter_code
_entity_poly.pdbx_strand_id
1 'polypeptide(L)' 'GRAKKVSISKENTTIVDGAGKKAEIQGRVAQIKQQIEETTSDYDKEKLQERLAKLAGGVAVIRVGGATEIEVKEKKDRV' A
#
# COMPACT_ATOMS: atom_id res chain seq x y z
N GLY A 1 16.27 0.28 -1.64
CA GLY A 1 15.33 0.54 -0.51
C GLY A 1 15.34 -0.65 0.43
N ARG A 2 14.76 -0.52 1.63
CA ARG A 2 14.56 -1.63 2.59
C ARG A 2 13.07 -1.74 2.90
N ALA A 3 12.59 -2.93 3.21
CA ALA A 3 11.22 -3.17 3.67
C ALA A 3 11.21 -4.33 4.66
N LYS A 4 10.25 -4.34 5.57
CA LYS A 4 10.16 -5.38 6.62
C LYS A 4 9.61 -6.69 6.10
N LYS A 5 8.62 -6.65 5.21
CA LYS A 5 8.01 -7.85 4.62
C LYS A 5 7.59 -7.57 3.19
N VAL A 6 7.92 -8.51 2.30
CA VAL A 6 7.51 -8.48 0.90
C VAL A 6 6.78 -9.78 0.61
N SER A 7 5.57 -9.68 0.06
CA SER A 7 4.75 -10.83 -0.34
C SER A 7 4.54 -10.76 -1.84
N ILE A 8 4.88 -11.83 -2.55
CA ILE A 8 4.78 -11.91 -4.01
C ILE A 8 3.83 -13.06 -4.34
N SER A 9 2.80 -12.77 -5.13
CA SER A 9 1.92 -13.75 -5.75
C SER A 9 2.09 -13.72 -7.27
N LYS A 10 1.35 -14.58 -8.00
CA LYS A 10 1.46 -14.69 -9.47
C LYS A 10 1.23 -13.35 -10.19
N GLU A 11 0.35 -12.50 -9.65
CA GLU A 11 -0.09 -11.27 -10.31
C GLU A 11 0.20 -10.01 -9.49
N ASN A 12 0.42 -10.14 -8.18
CA ASN A 12 0.52 -9.00 -7.27
C ASN A 12 1.78 -9.06 -6.40
N THR A 13 2.35 -7.88 -6.13
CA THR A 13 3.45 -7.71 -5.18
C THR A 13 3.03 -6.71 -4.10
N THR A 14 3.05 -7.14 -2.85
CA THR A 14 2.71 -6.30 -1.69
C THR A 14 3.96 -6.07 -0.85
N ILE A 15 4.32 -4.81 -0.65
CA ILE A 15 5.46 -4.41 0.18
C ILE A 15 4.91 -3.76 1.44
N VAL A 16 5.25 -4.32 2.60
CA VAL A 16 4.77 -3.88 3.91
C VAL A 16 5.92 -3.29 4.72
N ASP A 17 5.66 -2.11 5.30
CA ASP A 17 6.57 -1.40 6.21
C ASP A 17 7.94 -1.12 5.55
N GLY A 18 7.90 -0.25 4.52
CA GLY A 18 9.07 0.23 3.80
C GLY A 18 9.87 1.26 4.60
N ALA A 19 11.19 1.26 4.48
CA ALA A 19 12.10 2.16 5.19
C ALA A 19 12.26 3.55 4.53
N GLY A 20 11.25 4.01 3.78
CA GLY A 20 11.25 5.34 3.18
C GLY A 20 11.00 6.42 4.25
N LYS A 21 11.67 7.58 4.13
CA LYS A 21 11.40 8.69 5.06
C LYS A 21 10.00 9.22 4.82
N LYS A 22 9.23 9.44 5.90
CA LYS A 22 7.86 9.99 5.81
C LYS A 22 7.81 11.30 5.02
N ALA A 23 8.80 12.17 5.20
CA ALA A 23 8.90 13.44 4.47
C ALA A 23 9.04 13.27 2.95
N GLU A 24 9.83 12.29 2.50
CA GLU A 24 10.01 12.01 1.06
C GLU A 24 8.71 11.46 0.46
N ILE A 25 7.98 10.61 1.20
CA ILE A 25 6.68 10.08 0.78
C ILE A 25 5.64 11.20 0.69
N GLN A 26 5.57 12.07 1.69
CA GLN A 26 4.67 13.24 1.69
C GLN A 26 4.99 14.20 0.55
N GLY A 27 6.27 14.47 0.29
CA GLY A 27 6.70 15.27 -0.85
C GLY A 27 6.25 14.67 -2.18
N ARG A 28 6.32 13.33 -2.32
CA ARG A 28 5.84 12.65 -3.52
C ARG A 28 4.33 12.70 -3.67
N VAL A 29 3.58 12.59 -2.58
CA VAL A 29 2.11 12.75 -2.58
C VAL A 29 1.73 14.17 -3.01
N ALA A 30 2.40 15.20 -2.48
CA ALA A 30 2.15 16.59 -2.84
C ALA A 30 2.43 16.86 -4.33
N GLN A 31 3.55 16.33 -4.84
CA GLN A 31 3.92 16.43 -6.25
C GLN A 31 2.85 15.81 -7.16
N ILE A 32 2.34 14.62 -6.82
CA ILE A 32 1.32 13.94 -7.64
C ILE A 32 -0.01 14.71 -7.58
N LYS A 33 -0.38 15.31 -6.44
CA LYS A 33 -1.57 16.16 -6.34
C LYS A 33 -1.51 17.36 -7.28
N GLN A 34 -0.38 18.07 -7.32
CA GLN A 34 -0.18 19.17 -8.25
C GLN A 34 -0.28 18.72 -9.71
N GLN A 35 0.33 17.58 -10.04
CA GLN A 35 0.25 17.01 -11.40
C GLN A 35 -1.18 16.66 -11.81
N ILE A 36 -2.04 16.24 -10.88
CA ILE A 36 -3.47 15.96 -11.17
C ILE A 36 -4.23 17.25 -11.50
N GLU A 37 -3.90 18.35 -10.82
CA GLU A 37 -4.53 19.65 -11.03
C GLU A 37 -4.12 20.30 -12.36
N GLU A 38 -2.85 20.14 -12.75
CA GLU A 38 -2.30 20.71 -13.99
C GLU A 38 -2.68 19.90 -15.25
N THR A 39 -2.88 18.59 -15.10
CA THR A 39 -3.25 17.73 -16.23
C THR A 39 -4.68 17.99 -16.68
N THR A 40 -4.88 18.08 -17.99
CA THR A 40 -6.21 18.19 -18.64
C THR A 40 -6.70 16.86 -19.22
N SER A 41 -5.82 15.87 -19.35
CA SER A 41 -6.11 14.51 -19.83
C SER A 41 -6.79 13.68 -18.74
N ASP A 42 -8.00 13.19 -19.00
CA ASP A 42 -8.75 12.36 -18.04
C ASP A 42 -8.06 11.02 -17.79
N TYR A 43 -7.40 10.45 -18.81
CA TYR A 43 -6.59 9.23 -18.68
C TYR A 43 -5.45 9.41 -17.67
N ASP A 44 -4.74 10.54 -17.76
CA ASP A 44 -3.61 10.81 -16.87
C ASP A 44 -4.08 11.13 -15.45
N LYS A 45 -5.22 11.81 -15.29
CA LYS A 45 -5.85 12.04 -13.98
C LYS A 45 -6.16 10.71 -13.29
N GLU A 46 -6.79 9.78 -14.00
CA GLU A 46 -7.14 8.47 -13.44
C GLU A 46 -5.89 7.70 -12.98
N LYS A 47 -4.84 7.66 -13.81
CA LYS A 47 -3.59 6.97 -13.47
C LYS A 47 -2.82 7.62 -12.33
N LEU A 48 -2.81 8.95 -12.26
CA LEU A 48 -2.20 9.67 -11.14
C LEU A 48 -2.99 9.47 -9.84
N GLN A 49 -4.33 9.42 -9.91
CA GLN A 49 -5.17 9.10 -8.76
C GLN A 49 -4.95 7.67 -8.25
N GLU A 50 -4.87 6.66 -9.14
CA GLU A 50 -4.52 5.28 -8.75
C GLU A 50 -3.18 5.23 -8.00
N ARG A 51 -2.19 5.97 -8.50
CA ARG A 51 -0.85 6.02 -7.89
C ARG A 51 -0.87 6.75 -6.55
N LEU A 52 -1.62 7.85 -6.44
CA LEU A 52 -1.79 8.59 -5.20
C LEU A 52 -2.47 7.73 -4.14
N ALA A 53 -3.51 6.98 -4.51
CA ALA A 53 -4.20 6.06 -3.61
C ALA A 53 -3.24 5.00 -3.05
N LYS A 54 -2.36 4.43 -3.88
CA LYS A 54 -1.35 3.44 -3.44
C LYS A 54 -0.32 4.03 -2.47
N LEU A 55 0.04 5.31 -2.62
CA LEU A 55 1.01 5.98 -1.75
C LEU A 55 0.37 6.50 -0.45
N ALA A 56 -0.84 7.03 -0.50
CA ALA A 56 -1.53 7.62 0.65
C ALA A 56 -2.28 6.58 1.49
N GLY A 57 -2.85 5.54 0.86
CA GLY A 57 -3.64 4.51 1.53
C GLY A 57 -2.82 3.52 2.37
N GLY A 58 -1.54 3.34 2.02
CA GLY A 58 -0.65 2.42 2.74
C GLY A 58 -1.11 0.97 2.69
N VAL A 59 -0.65 0.16 3.67
CA VAL A 59 -1.02 -1.25 3.79
C VAL A 59 -1.42 -1.56 5.23
N ALA A 60 -2.66 -1.97 5.44
CA ALA A 60 -3.14 -2.44 6.73
C ALA A 60 -2.74 -3.90 6.97
N VAL A 61 -2.34 -4.24 8.19
CA VAL A 61 -1.97 -5.61 8.58
C VAL A 61 -2.79 -6.02 9.80
N ILE A 62 -3.70 -6.96 9.60
CA ILE A 62 -4.49 -7.56 10.68
C ILE A 62 -3.70 -8.73 11.26
N ARG A 63 -3.53 -8.74 12.59
CA ARG A 63 -2.84 -9.83 13.31
C ARG A 63 -3.87 -10.63 14.10
N VAL A 64 -4.10 -11.87 13.69
CA VAL A 64 -5.02 -12.81 14.36
C VAL A 64 -4.22 -13.68 15.34
N GLY A 65 -4.69 -13.78 16.58
CA GLY A 65 -4.09 -14.60 17.65
C GLY A 65 -5.05 -15.69 18.15
N GLY A 66 -4.50 -16.68 18.85
CA GLY A 66 -5.21 -17.85 19.38
C GLY A 66 -4.34 -18.66 20.34
N ALA A 67 -4.95 -19.61 21.05
CA ALA A 67 -4.24 -20.42 22.06
C ALA A 67 -3.48 -21.59 21.41
N THR A 68 -3.95 -22.08 20.25
CA THR A 68 -3.31 -23.15 19.49
C THR A 68 -3.12 -22.76 18.02
N GLU A 69 -2.18 -23.40 17.33
CA GLU A 69 -1.94 -23.13 15.90
C GLU A 69 -3.18 -23.40 15.01
N ILE A 70 -4.00 -24.39 15.40
CA ILE A 70 -5.20 -24.78 14.66
C ILE A 70 -6.23 -23.66 14.72
N GLU A 71 -6.48 -23.10 15.90
CA GLU A 71 -7.39 -21.96 16.07
C GLU A 71 -6.93 -20.72 15.32
N VAL A 72 -5.62 -20.42 15.31
CA VAL A 72 -5.07 -19.26 14.59
C VAL A 72 -5.30 -19.41 13.09
N LYS A 73 -5.08 -20.61 12.53
CA LYS A 73 -5.33 -20.88 11.11
C LYS A 73 -6.81 -20.77 10.77
N GLU A 74 -7.69 -21.41 11.55
CA GLU A 74 -9.13 -21.35 11.32
C GLU A 74 -9.67 -19.91 11.38
N LYS A 75 -9.28 -19.14 12.41
CA LYS A 75 -9.69 -17.74 12.54
C LYS A 75 -9.12 -16.87 11.43
N LYS A 76 -7.90 -17.16 10.95
CA LYS A 76 -7.28 -16.43 9.85
C LYS A 76 -7.99 -16.70 8.53
N ASP A 77 -8.44 -17.92 8.27
CA ASP A 77 -9.14 -18.28 7.03
C ASP A 77 -10.59 -17.77 7.01
N ARG A 78 -11.16 -17.45 8.17
CA ARG A 78 -12.50 -16.84 8.31
C ARG A 78 -12.53 -15.31 8.13
N VAL A 79 -11.37 -14.64 8.11
CA VAL A 79 -11.23 -13.17 8.01
C VAL A 79 -10.76 -12.78 6.62
#